data_AF-A0A2V8HZH6-F1
#
_entry.id   AF-A0A2V8HZH6-F1
#
_cell.length_a   1.000
_cell.length_b   1.000
_cell.length_c   1.000
_cell.angle_alpha   90.00
_cell.angle_beta   90.00
_cell.angle_gamma   90.00
#
_symmetry.space_group_name_H-M   'P 1'
#
loop_
_entity.id
_entity.type
_entity.pdbx_description
1 polymer ?
#
loop_
_entity_poly.entity_id
_entity_poly.type
_entity_poly.pdbx_seq_one_letter_code
_entity_poly.pdbx_strand_id
1 'polypeptide(L)'
;SGSFTFNGQFTGLGLADLLLGKPSTFVQSGPNVDYMRKWYMAAYVADTWKLNQRWTLNYGLRWEPDLAETLTLGYVAKYSEQARAAGTRSTVFQKGPLGFSFPGDPGFQGKRGRDRNLWEFAPRFGFAWDVQGDGKTSVRASTGLGYDYPNAQYHLWTSIIPPFGSSTTVLNPVFSDPWSTPGAGYNGINPFPVSFGPTTPFVAFGNFTAMTNIKPAQVQSWNLSIQRQFGNDWLVSASYIGNHIIHMLGSEQLNPASYFPGTPDANGNCFAQGYTFKPTPPLPGQPVPPCSTTGNTNQRRRLSLIDLQNTGQNVANLVTVESGGKSSYNGMLLEVRKRAGKGVTLGANYTWSHCLAPFQSNEGGDTGANPAIPNPYIGNRDGGRGNCLSDRRQLFHFTPVLETPNFQRPMLRRIASGWRLSTIYGYSTGEYLTITATGGNDFARNGTNLTGQPAQYLAGDRINSAAFSCTLTGCPPPTELPTYGILGNSGTRAVAAPGHFDFNMALVRSFRLKESQRVEFRWEVYNVTNSFRPLLAPPTTPIGPGMFNTCNNCVSTEITNPNFGVLRISDDPRIMQFALKYLF
;
A
#
# COMPACT_ATOMS: atom_id res chain seq x y z
N SER A 1 -17.85 0.69 -19.88
CA SER A 1 -18.69 1.76 -19.30
C SER A 1 -18.14 3.10 -19.77
N GLY A 2 -18.99 4.13 -19.85
CA GLY A 2 -18.56 5.49 -20.20
C GLY A 2 -18.94 6.49 -19.11
N SER A 3 -18.20 7.59 -19.00
CA SER A 3 -18.47 8.68 -18.06
C SER A 3 -18.32 10.04 -18.74
N PHE A 4 -19.19 10.98 -18.36
CA PHE A 4 -19.07 12.39 -18.73
C PHE A 4 -18.49 13.19 -17.57
N THR A 5 -17.65 14.18 -17.89
CA THR A 5 -17.13 15.13 -16.91
C THR A 5 -17.70 16.52 -17.18
N PHE A 6 -18.16 17.19 -16.13
CA PHE A 6 -18.61 18.57 -16.15
C PHE A 6 -17.82 19.34 -15.10
N ASN A 7 -16.89 20.19 -15.54
CA ASN A 7 -15.93 20.87 -14.66
C ASN A 7 -16.10 22.40 -14.63
N GLY A 8 -17.14 22.95 -15.26
CA GLY A 8 -17.35 24.40 -15.35
C GLY A 8 -16.52 25.06 -16.45
N GLN A 9 -15.95 24.32 -17.40
CA GLN A 9 -15.16 24.87 -18.49
C GLN A 9 -15.94 25.90 -19.33
N PHE A 10 -17.27 25.74 -19.46
CA PHE A 10 -18.07 26.63 -20.31
C PHE A 10 -18.78 27.75 -19.54
N THR A 11 -19.18 27.50 -18.30
CA THR A 11 -19.98 28.45 -17.50
C THR A 11 -19.32 28.90 -16.20
N GLY A 12 -18.17 28.32 -15.83
CA GLY A 12 -17.55 28.47 -14.51
C GLY A 12 -18.14 27.56 -13.43
N LEU A 13 -19.25 26.85 -13.69
CA LEU A 13 -19.91 25.95 -12.73
C LEU A 13 -20.29 24.61 -13.38
N GLY A 14 -19.76 23.50 -12.84
CA GLY A 14 -20.01 22.16 -13.40
C GLY A 14 -21.48 21.75 -13.47
N LEU A 15 -22.30 22.16 -12.49
CA LEU A 15 -23.75 21.89 -12.51
C LEU A 15 -24.46 22.64 -13.65
N ALA A 16 -24.06 23.88 -13.94
CA ALA A 16 -24.64 24.64 -15.04
C ALA A 16 -24.23 24.05 -16.40
N ASP A 17 -22.98 23.60 -16.55
CA ASP A 17 -22.53 22.85 -17.73
C ASP A 17 -23.37 21.57 -17.95
N LEU A 18 -23.71 20.84 -16.90
CA LEU A 18 -24.58 19.65 -16.97
C LEU A 18 -26.00 20.00 -17.46
N LEU A 19 -26.63 21.02 -16.87
CA LEU A 19 -27.99 21.44 -17.24
C LEU A 19 -28.05 21.95 -18.69
N LEU A 20 -26.96 22.53 -19.19
CA LEU A 20 -26.83 22.98 -20.58
C LEU A 20 -26.36 21.88 -21.55
N GLY A 21 -26.08 20.66 -21.06
CA GLY A 21 -25.59 19.55 -21.88
C GLY A 21 -24.22 19.83 -22.51
N LYS A 22 -23.34 20.54 -21.80
CA LYS A 22 -21.98 20.90 -22.26
C LYS A 22 -20.90 20.18 -21.44
N PRO A 23 -20.69 18.87 -21.63
CA PRO A 23 -19.61 18.15 -20.98
C PRO A 23 -18.24 18.65 -21.47
N SER A 24 -17.25 18.70 -20.58
CA SER A 24 -15.86 18.99 -20.96
C SER A 24 -15.17 17.77 -21.55
N THR A 25 -15.49 16.57 -21.06
CA THR A 25 -14.97 15.31 -21.59
C THR A 25 -15.99 14.19 -21.52
N PHE A 26 -15.85 13.21 -22.41
CA PHE A 26 -16.47 11.89 -22.34
C PHE A 26 -15.37 10.84 -22.44
N VAL A 27 -15.34 9.90 -21.51
CA VAL A 27 -14.37 8.81 -21.50
C VAL A 27 -15.12 7.50 -21.55
N GLN A 28 -14.80 6.64 -22.51
CA GLN A 28 -15.29 5.27 -22.56
C GLN A 28 -14.14 4.30 -22.69
N SER A 29 -14.19 3.21 -21.94
CA SER A 29 -13.18 2.16 -21.96
C SER A 29 -13.79 0.79 -22.27
N GLY A 30 -12.97 -0.08 -22.87
CA GLY A 30 -13.27 -1.50 -22.98
C GLY A 30 -13.34 -2.17 -21.60
N PRO A 31 -14.02 -3.32 -21.47
CA PRO A 31 -14.02 -4.08 -20.22
C PRO A 31 -12.59 -4.51 -19.88
N ASN A 32 -12.23 -4.42 -18.60
CA ASN A 32 -11.01 -5.04 -18.08
C ASN A 32 -11.29 -6.53 -17.90
N VAL A 33 -10.79 -7.36 -18.82
CA VAL A 33 -11.00 -8.81 -18.82
C VAL A 33 -9.65 -9.49 -18.61
N ASP A 34 -9.49 -10.07 -17.42
CA ASP A 34 -8.27 -10.79 -17.04
C ASP A 34 -8.59 -12.27 -16.76
N TYR A 35 -8.51 -13.09 -17.81
CA TYR A 35 -8.68 -14.54 -17.70
C TYR A 35 -7.33 -15.24 -17.62
N MET A 36 -6.98 -15.68 -16.42
CA MET A 36 -5.67 -16.22 -16.09
C MET A 36 -5.75 -17.71 -15.74
N ARG A 37 -4.76 -18.49 -16.20
CA ARG A 37 -4.56 -19.88 -15.79
C ARG A 37 -3.13 -20.09 -15.28
N LYS A 38 -2.97 -20.71 -14.12
CA LYS A 38 -1.67 -21.05 -13.54
C LYS A 38 -1.66 -22.51 -13.09
N TRP A 39 -0.57 -23.21 -13.40
CA TRP A 39 -0.31 -24.53 -12.80
C TRP A 39 0.41 -24.35 -11.48
N TYR A 40 0.02 -25.12 -10.47
CA TYR A 40 0.67 -25.15 -9.18
C TYR A 40 1.28 -26.54 -8.96
N MET A 41 2.56 -26.57 -8.61
CA MET A 41 3.28 -27.80 -8.29
C MET A 41 4.12 -27.53 -7.05
N ALA A 42 4.12 -28.47 -6.11
CA ALA A 42 5.01 -28.41 -4.97
C ALA A 42 5.36 -29.82 -4.51
N ALA A 43 6.61 -30.00 -4.07
CA ALA A 43 7.07 -31.17 -3.37
C ALA A 43 7.72 -30.74 -2.06
N TYR A 44 7.63 -31.57 -1.01
CA TYR A 44 8.31 -31.29 0.25
C TYR A 44 8.81 -32.58 0.89
N VAL A 45 9.92 -32.46 1.60
CA VAL A 45 10.45 -33.47 2.52
C VAL A 45 10.75 -32.79 3.84
N ALA A 46 10.36 -33.40 4.95
CA ALA A 46 10.64 -32.88 6.28
C ALA A 46 10.82 -34.04 7.26
N ASP A 47 11.66 -33.82 8.26
CA ASP A 47 11.89 -34.76 9.34
C ASP A 47 11.95 -34.03 10.70
N THR A 48 11.55 -34.76 11.75
CA THR A 48 11.63 -34.32 13.13
C THR A 48 12.44 -35.34 13.92
N TRP A 49 13.68 -34.98 14.23
CA TRP A 49 14.61 -35.85 14.92
C TRP A 49 14.72 -35.48 16.41
N LYS A 50 14.28 -36.39 17.28
CA LYS A 50 14.57 -36.32 18.72
C LYS A 50 15.97 -36.89 18.97
N LEU A 51 16.99 -36.02 19.00
CA LEU A 51 18.38 -36.39 19.29
C LEU A 51 18.52 -37.08 20.67
N ASN A 52 17.77 -36.58 21.66
CA ASN A 52 17.62 -37.17 22.99
C ASN A 52 16.35 -36.58 23.65
N GLN A 53 16.14 -36.84 24.95
CA GLN A 53 14.98 -36.33 25.70
C GLN A 53 14.91 -34.79 25.78
N ARG A 54 16.02 -34.09 25.51
CA ARG A 54 16.11 -32.62 25.63
C ARG A 54 16.14 -31.90 24.29
N TRP A 55 16.63 -32.53 23.23
CA TRP A 55 16.85 -31.90 21.93
C TRP A 55 15.94 -32.50 20.86
N THR A 56 15.16 -31.64 20.23
CA THR A 56 14.39 -31.95 19.03
C THR A 56 14.82 -31.03 17.90
N LEU A 57 15.22 -31.60 16.77
CA LEU A 57 15.53 -30.88 15.55
C LEU A 57 14.38 -31.06 14.55
N ASN A 58 14.07 -30.01 13.81
CA ASN A 58 13.15 -30.04 12.69
C ASN A 58 13.87 -29.48 11.47
N TYR A 59 13.85 -30.20 10.37
CA TYR A 59 14.44 -29.73 9.13
C TYR A 59 13.62 -30.22 7.95
N GLY A 60 13.58 -29.41 6.90
CA GLY A 60 12.83 -29.75 5.71
C GLY A 60 13.21 -28.88 4.53
N LEU A 61 12.91 -29.40 3.35
CA LEU A 61 13.10 -28.74 2.08
C LEU A 61 11.80 -28.82 1.29
N ARG A 62 11.35 -27.67 0.81
CA ARG A 62 10.23 -27.58 -0.13
C ARG A 62 10.75 -27.11 -1.48
N TRP A 63 10.28 -27.73 -2.55
CA TRP A 63 10.46 -27.28 -3.93
C TRP A 63 9.11 -26.81 -4.46
N GLU A 64 9.05 -25.58 -4.95
CA GLU A 64 7.81 -24.98 -5.45
C GLU A 64 8.12 -24.10 -6.66
N PRO A 65 8.18 -24.64 -7.89
CA PRO A 65 8.58 -23.85 -9.05
C PRO A 65 7.56 -22.75 -9.39
N ASP A 66 8.05 -21.58 -9.81
CA ASP A 66 7.24 -20.54 -10.42
C ASP A 66 6.91 -20.88 -11.88
N LEU A 67 5.71 -21.41 -12.10
CA LEU A 67 5.29 -21.89 -13.42
C LEU A 67 4.73 -20.82 -14.34
N ALA A 68 4.71 -19.55 -13.93
CA ALA A 68 4.14 -18.42 -14.66
C ALA A 68 2.67 -18.59 -15.07
N GLU A 69 1.86 -17.58 -14.80
CA GLU A 69 0.51 -17.52 -15.32
C GLU A 69 0.46 -17.37 -16.85
N THR A 70 -0.56 -17.97 -17.43
CA THR A 70 -0.93 -17.81 -18.84
C THR A 70 -2.21 -16.99 -18.93
N LEU A 71 -2.14 -15.86 -19.64
CA LEU A 71 -3.27 -14.98 -19.90
C LEU A 71 -4.02 -15.53 -21.10
N THR A 72 -5.15 -16.19 -20.88
CA THR A 72 -5.84 -17.01 -21.90
C THR A 72 -6.30 -16.19 -23.12
N LEU A 73 -6.62 -14.91 -22.94
CA LEU A 73 -6.95 -13.98 -24.03
C LEU A 73 -5.71 -13.42 -24.74
N GLY A 74 -4.52 -13.52 -24.15
CA GLY A 74 -3.29 -12.97 -24.71
C GLY A 74 -3.16 -11.45 -24.58
N TYR A 75 -3.93 -10.82 -23.69
CA TYR A 75 -3.83 -9.38 -23.42
C TYR A 75 -2.63 -9.10 -22.51
N VAL A 76 -1.47 -9.02 -23.13
CA VAL A 76 -0.18 -8.72 -22.49
C VAL A 76 0.83 -8.30 -23.54
N ALA A 77 1.81 -7.50 -23.15
CA ALA A 77 2.97 -7.19 -23.97
C ALA A 77 4.25 -7.24 -23.15
N LYS A 78 5.38 -7.41 -23.84
CA LYS A 78 6.72 -7.20 -23.30
C LYS A 78 7.34 -5.98 -23.99
N TYR A 79 8.10 -5.19 -23.24
CA TYR A 79 8.85 -4.05 -23.77
C TYR A 79 10.35 -4.33 -23.71
N SER A 80 11.08 -3.94 -24.77
CA SER A 80 12.54 -3.97 -24.80
C SER A 80 13.08 -2.69 -25.46
N GLU A 81 13.89 -1.94 -24.70
CA GLU A 81 14.59 -0.77 -25.22
C GLU A 81 15.56 -1.15 -26.35
N GLN A 82 16.19 -2.33 -26.25
CA GLN A 82 17.09 -2.84 -27.30
C GLN A 82 16.31 -3.10 -28.60
N ALA A 83 15.13 -3.73 -28.50
CA ALA A 83 14.27 -3.98 -29.66
C ALA A 83 13.76 -2.67 -30.27
N ARG A 84 13.39 -1.67 -29.43
CA ARG A 84 13.00 -0.33 -29.89
C ARG A 84 14.13 0.34 -30.66
N ALA A 85 15.34 0.37 -30.09
CA ALA A 85 16.51 0.98 -30.72
C ALA A 85 16.91 0.27 -32.02
N ALA A 86 16.66 -1.03 -32.14
CA ALA A 86 16.85 -1.82 -33.36
C ALA A 86 15.71 -1.64 -34.40
N GLY A 87 14.72 -0.77 -34.16
CA GLY A 87 13.60 -0.56 -35.09
C GLY A 87 12.61 -1.72 -35.14
N THR A 88 12.63 -2.62 -34.14
CA THR A 88 11.78 -3.81 -34.15
C THR A 88 10.33 -3.45 -33.84
N ARG A 89 9.42 -3.94 -34.68
CA ARG A 89 7.98 -3.75 -34.57
C ARG A 89 7.28 -5.11 -34.48
N SER A 90 6.19 -5.16 -33.74
CA SER A 90 5.33 -6.35 -33.69
C SER A 90 4.82 -6.73 -35.08
N THR A 91 4.88 -8.03 -35.37
CA THR A 91 4.26 -8.65 -36.55
C THR A 91 2.76 -8.86 -36.37
N VAL A 92 2.32 -9.02 -35.12
CA VAL A 92 0.91 -9.17 -34.74
C VAL A 92 0.18 -7.83 -34.73
N PHE A 93 0.82 -6.74 -34.29
CA PHE A 93 0.25 -5.39 -34.28
C PHE A 93 1.16 -4.41 -35.04
N GLN A 94 0.93 -4.30 -36.35
CA GLN A 94 1.78 -3.55 -37.28
C GLN A 94 1.68 -2.03 -37.11
N LYS A 95 0.65 -1.52 -36.44
CA LYS A 95 0.55 -0.10 -36.05
C LYS A 95 1.05 0.17 -34.62
N GLY A 96 1.56 -0.84 -33.93
CA GLY A 96 2.07 -0.71 -32.57
C GLY A 96 3.39 0.06 -32.48
N PRO A 97 3.69 0.63 -31.30
CA PRO A 97 4.97 1.28 -31.03
C PRO A 97 6.15 0.32 -31.14
N LEU A 98 7.33 0.84 -31.51
CA LEU A 98 8.55 0.04 -31.57
C LEU A 98 8.96 -0.50 -30.19
N GLY A 99 9.60 -1.67 -30.18
CA GLY A 99 10.11 -2.32 -28.97
C GLY A 99 9.06 -3.07 -28.14
N PHE A 100 7.79 -3.03 -28.53
CA PHE A 100 6.73 -3.84 -27.95
C PHE A 100 6.54 -5.15 -28.74
N SER A 101 6.35 -6.23 -27.99
CA SER A 101 6.02 -7.55 -28.54
C SER A 101 4.79 -8.12 -27.84
N PHE A 102 4.00 -8.89 -28.58
CA PHE A 102 2.71 -9.42 -28.17
C PHE A 102 2.65 -10.93 -28.42
N PRO A 103 1.73 -11.68 -27.78
CA PRO A 103 1.52 -13.09 -28.07
C PRO A 103 1.32 -13.36 -29.56
N GLY A 104 2.19 -14.19 -30.14
CA GLY A 104 2.24 -14.49 -31.58
C GLY A 104 3.46 -13.91 -32.28
N ASP A 105 4.14 -12.91 -31.70
CA ASP A 105 5.41 -12.42 -32.23
C ASP A 105 6.55 -13.43 -32.05
N PRO A 106 7.55 -13.44 -32.96
CA PRO A 106 8.74 -14.28 -32.82
C PRO A 106 9.43 -14.07 -31.47
N GLY A 107 9.70 -15.18 -30.76
CA GLY A 107 10.33 -15.15 -29.43
C GLY A 107 9.38 -14.88 -28.26
N PHE A 108 8.09 -14.59 -28.50
CA PHE A 108 7.11 -14.45 -27.43
C PHE A 108 6.66 -15.82 -26.90
N GLN A 109 6.81 -16.06 -25.60
CA GLN A 109 6.54 -17.38 -25.00
C GLN A 109 5.04 -17.60 -24.77
N GLY A 110 4.33 -18.06 -25.81
CA GLY A 110 2.90 -18.36 -25.74
C GLY A 110 2.08 -17.11 -25.37
N LYS A 111 1.28 -17.19 -24.31
CA LYS A 111 0.48 -16.07 -23.79
C LYS A 111 0.89 -15.66 -22.38
N ARG A 112 2.18 -15.79 -22.05
CA ARG A 112 2.71 -15.46 -20.72
C ARG A 112 3.42 -14.11 -20.76
N GLY A 113 3.13 -13.26 -19.78
CA GLY A 113 3.84 -11.99 -19.63
C GLY A 113 5.27 -12.15 -19.09
N ARG A 114 5.53 -13.27 -18.42
CA ARG A 114 6.76 -13.52 -17.65
C ARG A 114 7.28 -14.94 -17.85
N ASP A 115 8.54 -15.13 -17.50
CA ASP A 115 9.23 -16.40 -17.68
C ASP A 115 9.04 -17.32 -16.46
N ARG A 116 9.26 -18.62 -16.66
CA ARG A 116 9.18 -19.64 -15.61
C ARG A 116 10.47 -19.70 -14.81
N ASN A 117 10.38 -19.97 -13.51
CA ASN A 117 11.53 -20.34 -12.68
C ASN A 117 11.29 -21.70 -12.03
N LEU A 118 12.14 -22.69 -12.33
CA LEU A 118 12.02 -24.03 -11.73
C LEU A 118 12.84 -24.19 -10.45
N TRP A 119 13.64 -23.20 -10.06
CA TRP A 119 14.67 -23.32 -9.04
C TRP A 119 14.31 -22.63 -7.72
N GLU A 120 13.04 -22.73 -7.32
CA GLU A 120 12.54 -22.15 -6.07
C GLU A 120 12.51 -23.21 -4.97
N PHE A 121 13.55 -23.20 -4.14
CA PHE A 121 13.73 -24.10 -3.01
C PHE A 121 13.61 -23.35 -1.69
N ALA A 122 12.70 -23.81 -0.84
CA ALA A 122 12.36 -23.21 0.44
C ALA A 122 12.81 -24.12 1.60
N PRO A 123 14.10 -24.05 2.02
CA PRO A 123 14.57 -24.78 3.18
C PRO A 123 14.00 -24.21 4.48
N ARG A 124 13.82 -25.08 5.47
CA ARG A 124 13.35 -24.74 6.82
C ARG A 124 14.13 -25.53 7.85
N PHE A 125 14.54 -24.87 8.91
CA PHE A 125 15.29 -25.46 10.01
C PHE A 125 14.77 -24.92 11.33
N GLY A 126 14.75 -25.76 12.36
CA GLY A 126 14.43 -25.33 13.71
C GLY A 126 14.88 -26.34 14.74
N PHE A 127 15.00 -25.88 15.98
CA PHE A 127 15.27 -26.74 17.12
C PHE A 127 14.41 -26.34 18.30
N ALA A 128 14.17 -27.32 19.17
CA ALA A 128 13.64 -27.13 20.50
C ALA A 128 14.57 -27.82 21.49
N TRP A 129 14.89 -27.09 22.56
CA TRP A 129 15.78 -27.52 23.62
C TRP A 129 15.11 -27.34 24.97
N ASP A 130 14.90 -28.43 25.70
CA ASP A 130 14.62 -28.43 27.12
C ASP A 130 15.95 -28.31 27.89
N VAL A 131 16.16 -27.14 28.50
CA VAL A 131 17.46 -26.75 29.08
C VAL A 131 17.89 -27.70 30.20
N GLN A 132 16.95 -28.06 31.07
CA GLN A 132 17.20 -28.91 32.24
C GLN A 132 16.64 -30.33 32.08
N GLY A 133 15.77 -30.58 31.09
CA GLY A 133 15.07 -31.85 30.93
C GLY A 133 13.87 -32.01 31.88
N ASP A 134 13.45 -30.92 32.52
CA ASP A 134 12.35 -30.89 33.49
C ASP A 134 11.06 -30.28 32.91
N GLY A 135 11.07 -29.93 31.63
CA GLY A 135 9.96 -29.29 30.93
C GLY A 135 9.70 -27.83 31.34
N LYS A 136 10.49 -27.24 32.26
CA LYS A 136 10.21 -25.90 32.79
C LYS A 136 10.89 -24.79 32.02
N THR A 137 11.98 -25.07 31.31
CA THR A 137 12.68 -24.07 30.49
C THR A 137 12.88 -24.61 29.09
N SER A 138 12.20 -24.01 28.11
CA SER A 138 12.35 -24.36 26.71
C SER A 138 12.92 -23.21 25.88
N VAL A 139 13.95 -23.49 25.10
CA VAL A 139 14.45 -22.61 24.04
C VAL A 139 14.01 -23.19 22.71
N ARG A 140 13.41 -22.37 21.84
CA ARG A 140 13.05 -22.77 20.48
C ARG A 140 13.54 -21.71 19.51
N ALA A 141 14.18 -22.14 18.44
CA ALA A 141 14.52 -21.24 17.34
C ALA A 141 14.17 -21.91 16.03
N SER A 142 13.82 -21.11 15.04
CA SER A 142 13.62 -21.59 13.68
C SER A 142 13.98 -20.53 12.66
N THR A 143 14.37 -20.97 11.48
CA THR A 143 14.58 -20.14 10.31
C THR A 143 14.00 -20.85 9.09
N GLY A 144 13.55 -20.07 8.12
CA GLY A 144 12.94 -20.62 6.93
C GLY A 144 12.91 -19.63 5.80
N LEU A 145 12.91 -20.19 4.60
CA LEU A 145 12.66 -19.47 3.37
C LEU A 145 11.25 -19.74 2.87
N GLY A 146 10.60 -18.70 2.37
CA GLY A 146 9.34 -18.77 1.66
C GLY A 146 9.36 -17.88 0.42
N TYR A 147 8.43 -18.13 -0.49
CA TYR A 147 8.24 -17.34 -1.69
C TYR A 147 6.81 -16.84 -1.76
N ASP A 148 6.65 -15.62 -2.24
CA ASP A 148 5.36 -15.05 -2.61
C ASP A 148 5.34 -14.79 -4.11
N TYR A 149 4.31 -15.33 -4.77
CA TYR A 149 4.20 -15.31 -6.22
C TYR A 149 3.22 -14.22 -6.66
N PRO A 150 3.48 -13.57 -7.81
CA PRO A 150 2.51 -12.65 -8.40
C PRO A 150 1.12 -13.31 -8.50
N ASN A 151 0.12 -12.60 -7.98
CA ASN A 151 -1.28 -12.97 -8.10
C ASN A 151 -1.92 -12.28 -9.32
N ALA A 152 -3.17 -12.61 -9.63
CA ALA A 152 -3.89 -12.07 -10.79
C ALA A 152 -3.96 -10.53 -10.79
N GLN A 153 -3.96 -9.89 -9.62
CA GLN A 153 -4.10 -8.44 -9.51
C GLN A 153 -2.99 -7.68 -10.24
N TYR A 154 -1.78 -8.24 -10.30
CA TYR A 154 -0.66 -7.62 -11.04
C TYR A 154 -0.93 -7.55 -12.54
N HIS A 155 -1.80 -8.40 -13.08
CA HIS A 155 -2.15 -8.45 -14.49
C HIS A 155 -3.30 -7.54 -14.90
N LEU A 156 -4.00 -6.91 -13.95
CA LEU A 156 -5.04 -5.91 -14.25
C LEU A 156 -4.52 -4.76 -15.11
N TRP A 157 -3.28 -4.33 -14.90
CA TRP A 157 -2.67 -3.23 -15.64
C TRP A 157 -2.03 -3.69 -16.95
N THR A 158 -1.53 -4.93 -17.01
CA THR A 158 -0.98 -5.49 -18.25
C THR A 158 -2.06 -5.89 -19.26
N SER A 159 -3.28 -6.18 -18.80
CA SER A 159 -4.41 -6.61 -19.65
C SER A 159 -5.21 -5.44 -20.25
N ILE A 160 -4.92 -4.21 -19.82
CA ILE A 160 -5.55 -2.97 -20.33
C ILE A 160 -4.56 -2.01 -20.99
N ILE A 161 -3.38 -2.52 -21.36
CA ILE A 161 -2.43 -1.76 -22.18
C ILE A 161 -2.92 -1.69 -23.62
N PRO A 162 -2.69 -0.58 -24.34
CA PRO A 162 -3.04 -0.51 -25.75
C PRO A 162 -2.45 -1.69 -26.57
N PRO A 163 -3.24 -2.25 -27.50
CA PRO A 163 -4.58 -1.83 -27.87
C PRO A 163 -5.68 -2.36 -26.92
N PHE A 164 -5.35 -3.29 -26.03
CA PHE A 164 -6.26 -3.92 -25.08
C PHE A 164 -6.78 -2.90 -24.05
N GLY A 165 -8.05 -2.97 -23.68
CA GLY A 165 -8.64 -2.14 -22.61
C GLY A 165 -8.49 -0.61 -22.75
N SER A 166 -8.06 -0.11 -23.91
CA SER A 166 -7.80 1.31 -24.12
C SER A 166 -9.03 2.15 -23.83
N SER A 167 -8.82 3.27 -23.12
CA SER A 167 -9.82 4.30 -22.95
C SER A 167 -9.75 5.29 -24.10
N THR A 168 -10.91 5.67 -24.60
CA THR A 168 -11.05 6.74 -25.57
C THR A 168 -11.65 7.94 -24.87
N THR A 169 -10.94 9.07 -24.92
CA THR A 169 -11.42 10.36 -24.43
C THR A 169 -11.85 11.23 -25.60
N VAL A 170 -13.10 11.66 -25.61
CA VAL A 170 -13.61 12.70 -26.50
C VAL A 170 -13.66 14.01 -25.71
N LEU A 171 -12.97 15.03 -26.20
CA LEU A 171 -12.97 16.37 -25.61
C LEU A 171 -14.15 17.19 -26.14
N ASN A 172 -14.77 17.98 -25.27
CA ASN A 172 -15.95 18.81 -25.56
C ASN A 172 -17.02 18.05 -26.37
N PRO A 173 -17.46 16.85 -25.92
CA PRO A 173 -18.31 16.00 -26.73
C PRO A 173 -19.72 16.57 -26.90
N VAL A 174 -20.35 16.23 -28.01
CA VAL A 174 -21.80 16.40 -28.16
C VAL A 174 -22.49 15.46 -27.16
N PHE A 175 -23.31 16.00 -26.27
CA PHE A 175 -23.84 15.23 -25.14
C PHE A 175 -24.81 14.12 -25.56
N SER A 176 -25.62 14.36 -26.60
CA SER A 176 -26.58 13.36 -27.13
C SER A 176 -25.90 12.19 -27.84
N ASP A 177 -24.77 12.44 -28.49
CA ASP A 177 -23.94 11.42 -29.12
C ASP A 177 -22.46 11.86 -29.09
N PRO A 178 -21.68 11.36 -28.11
CA PRO A 178 -20.26 11.70 -28.01
C PRO A 178 -19.46 11.31 -29.25
N TRP A 179 -19.88 10.28 -29.97
CA TRP A 179 -19.14 9.75 -31.12
C TRP A 179 -19.36 10.58 -32.38
N SER A 180 -20.43 11.37 -32.45
CA SER A 180 -20.66 12.34 -33.53
C SER A 180 -19.89 13.66 -33.35
N THR A 181 -19.07 13.79 -32.31
CA THR A 181 -18.34 15.02 -32.01
C THR A 181 -17.40 15.39 -33.17
N PRO A 182 -17.53 16.59 -33.78
CA PRO A 182 -16.66 17.04 -34.86
C PRO A 182 -15.19 17.02 -34.43
N GLY A 183 -14.33 16.46 -35.28
CA GLY A 183 -12.88 16.35 -35.00
C GLY A 183 -12.48 15.21 -34.06
N ALA A 184 -13.44 14.45 -33.50
CA ALA A 184 -13.12 13.29 -32.66
C ALA A 184 -12.65 12.06 -33.47
N GLY A 185 -12.87 12.04 -34.78
CA GLY A 185 -12.39 10.98 -35.68
C GLY A 185 -13.24 9.70 -35.70
N TYR A 186 -14.39 9.69 -35.01
CA TYR A 186 -15.29 8.53 -34.93
C TYR A 186 -16.54 8.63 -35.82
N ASN A 187 -16.87 9.83 -36.33
CA ASN A 187 -17.97 10.07 -37.28
C ASN A 187 -19.32 9.43 -36.87
N GLY A 188 -19.67 9.49 -35.59
CA GLY A 188 -20.93 8.93 -35.04
C GLY A 188 -20.89 7.43 -34.76
N ILE A 189 -19.75 6.76 -34.97
CA ILE A 189 -19.62 5.32 -34.78
C ILE A 189 -18.93 5.04 -33.44
N ASN A 190 -19.63 4.37 -32.53
CA ASN A 190 -19.04 3.89 -31.28
C ASN A 190 -17.96 2.83 -31.58
N PRO A 191 -16.69 3.04 -31.20
CA PRO A 191 -15.59 2.13 -31.51
C PRO A 191 -15.56 0.87 -30.62
N PHE A 192 -16.52 0.70 -29.70
CA PHE A 192 -16.57 -0.43 -28.77
C PHE A 192 -17.70 -1.43 -29.12
N PRO A 193 -17.47 -2.75 -28.94
CA PRO A 193 -16.24 -3.38 -28.48
C PRO A 193 -15.13 -3.32 -29.53
N VAL A 194 -13.89 -3.09 -29.09
CA VAL A 194 -12.74 -2.98 -30.00
C VAL A 194 -12.40 -4.36 -30.56
N SER A 195 -12.25 -4.46 -31.88
CA SER A 195 -11.71 -5.64 -32.55
C SER A 195 -10.18 -5.51 -32.67
N PHE A 196 -9.46 -6.57 -32.29
CA PHE A 196 -8.01 -6.62 -32.32
C PHE A 196 -7.51 -7.37 -33.56
N GLY A 197 -6.66 -6.74 -34.35
CA GLY A 197 -6.01 -7.31 -35.52
C GLY A 197 -4.77 -6.52 -35.93
N PRO A 198 -4.10 -6.91 -37.03
CA PRO A 198 -2.81 -6.34 -37.42
C PRO A 198 -2.79 -4.83 -37.61
N THR A 199 -3.93 -4.25 -38.00
CA THR A 199 -4.07 -2.82 -38.31
C THR A 199 -4.79 -2.02 -37.23
N THR A 200 -5.02 -2.60 -36.05
CA THR A 200 -5.68 -1.93 -34.91
C THR A 200 -4.92 -0.65 -34.55
N PRO A 201 -5.60 0.50 -34.48
CA PRO A 201 -4.96 1.75 -34.09
C PRO A 201 -4.60 1.74 -32.60
N PHE A 202 -3.46 2.35 -32.28
CA PHE A 202 -3.06 2.61 -30.89
C PHE A 202 -3.46 4.03 -30.54
N VAL A 203 -4.07 4.19 -29.35
CA VAL A 203 -4.39 5.53 -28.83
C VAL A 203 -3.11 6.35 -28.67
N ALA A 204 -3.21 7.65 -28.91
CA ALA A 204 -2.10 8.57 -28.64
C ALA A 204 -1.84 8.61 -27.14
N PHE A 205 -0.56 8.59 -26.74
CA PHE A 205 -0.14 8.68 -25.34
C PHE A 205 -0.87 7.70 -24.40
N GLY A 206 -1.02 6.45 -24.82
CA GLY A 206 -1.59 5.38 -24.00
C GLY A 206 -0.66 4.94 -22.87
N ASN A 207 -1.24 4.39 -21.80
CA ASN A 207 -0.48 3.88 -20.65
C ASN A 207 -0.14 2.40 -20.87
N PHE A 208 1.12 2.05 -20.66
CA PHE A 208 1.64 0.70 -20.81
C PHE A 208 2.23 0.20 -19.49
N THR A 209 1.96 -1.07 -19.20
CA THR A 209 2.58 -1.80 -18.10
C THR A 209 3.19 -3.09 -18.64
N ALA A 210 4.46 -3.34 -18.30
CA ALA A 210 5.18 -4.55 -18.66
C ALA A 210 5.56 -5.35 -17.41
N MET A 211 5.61 -6.68 -17.53
CA MET A 211 6.00 -7.59 -16.45
C MET A 211 7.02 -8.60 -16.95
N THR A 212 8.22 -8.12 -17.33
CA THR A 212 9.27 -8.99 -17.86
C THR A 212 10.36 -9.19 -16.80
N ASN A 213 10.89 -10.41 -16.66
CA ASN A 213 12.02 -10.73 -15.78
C ASN A 213 11.81 -10.49 -14.27
N ILE A 214 10.60 -10.71 -13.76
CA ILE A 214 10.33 -10.63 -12.31
C ILE A 214 10.71 -11.93 -11.60
N LYS A 215 11.28 -11.82 -10.41
CA LYS A 215 11.47 -12.94 -9.48
C LYS A 215 10.38 -12.90 -8.40
N PRO A 216 9.88 -14.05 -7.94
CA PRO A 216 9.02 -14.12 -6.76
C PRO A 216 9.67 -13.43 -5.56
N ALA A 217 8.86 -12.78 -4.73
CA ALA A 217 9.38 -12.18 -3.50
C ALA A 217 9.82 -13.30 -2.56
N GLN A 218 11.01 -13.16 -1.98
CA GLN A 218 11.63 -14.17 -1.14
C GLN A 218 11.61 -13.68 0.31
N VAL A 219 10.88 -14.41 1.15
CA VAL A 219 10.69 -14.12 2.57
C VAL A 219 11.62 -15.00 3.41
N GLN A 220 12.61 -14.38 4.03
CA GLN A 220 13.50 -15.02 4.99
C GLN A 220 12.98 -14.71 6.39
N SER A 221 12.51 -15.72 7.12
CA SER A 221 11.96 -15.56 8.45
C SER A 221 12.80 -16.30 9.47
N TRP A 222 13.08 -15.69 10.62
CA TRP A 222 13.71 -16.35 11.76
C TRP A 222 13.05 -15.95 13.08
N ASN A 223 13.04 -16.87 14.03
CA ASN A 223 12.63 -16.60 15.39
C ASN A 223 13.53 -17.30 16.39
N LEU A 224 13.60 -16.70 17.58
CA LEU A 224 14.21 -17.27 18.78
C LEU A 224 13.26 -16.99 19.93
N SER A 225 12.92 -18.01 20.70
CA SER A 225 12.05 -17.91 21.86
C SER A 225 12.67 -18.64 23.04
N ILE A 226 12.59 -18.02 24.21
CA ILE A 226 12.87 -18.65 25.49
C ILE A 226 11.61 -18.53 26.34
N GLN A 227 11.21 -19.65 26.93
CA GLN A 227 10.04 -19.74 27.78
C GLN A 227 10.43 -20.46 29.06
N ARG A 228 10.07 -19.88 30.21
CA ARG A 228 10.38 -20.45 31.51
C ARG A 228 9.19 -20.36 32.46
N GLN A 229 8.86 -21.50 33.05
CA GLN A 229 7.99 -21.59 34.20
C GLN A 229 8.79 -21.31 35.49
N PHE A 230 8.31 -20.40 36.33
CA PHE A 230 8.86 -20.10 37.65
C PHE A 230 7.86 -20.50 38.73
N GLY A 231 8.31 -21.29 39.71
CA GLY A 231 7.40 -21.90 40.68
C GLY A 231 6.30 -22.71 39.99
N ASN A 232 5.08 -22.64 40.51
CA ASN A 232 3.95 -23.41 39.98
C ASN A 232 3.03 -22.58 39.07
N ASP A 233 3.11 -21.25 39.16
CA ASP A 233 2.03 -20.36 38.71
C ASP A 233 2.50 -19.27 37.73
N TRP A 234 3.81 -19.08 37.54
CA TRP A 234 4.36 -18.07 36.66
C TRP A 234 4.94 -18.67 35.39
N LEU A 235 4.67 -18.02 34.28
CA LEU A 235 5.26 -18.30 32.98
C LEU A 235 5.75 -16.99 32.39
N VAL A 236 7.03 -16.94 32.04
CA VAL A 236 7.63 -15.80 31.34
C VAL A 236 8.15 -16.31 30.01
N SER A 237 7.89 -15.57 28.93
CA SER A 237 8.50 -15.83 27.64
C SER A 237 9.04 -14.56 27.01
N ALA A 238 10.13 -14.71 26.28
CA ALA A 238 10.71 -13.69 25.43
C ALA A 238 10.95 -14.31 24.06
N SER A 239 10.41 -13.68 23.02
CA SER A 239 10.54 -14.13 21.64
C SER A 239 11.02 -12.98 20.77
N TYR A 240 12.04 -13.21 19.97
CA TYR A 240 12.48 -12.33 18.91
C TYR A 240 12.06 -12.94 17.56
N ILE A 241 11.53 -12.11 16.68
CA ILE A 241 11.08 -12.49 15.34
C ILE A 241 11.70 -11.50 14.35
N GLY A 242 12.39 -12.00 13.34
CA GLY A 242 12.89 -11.21 12.23
C GLY A 242 12.37 -11.74 10.91
N ASN A 243 12.00 -10.82 10.02
CA ASN A 243 11.70 -11.13 8.63
C ASN A 243 12.49 -10.21 7.73
N HIS A 244 13.11 -10.77 6.69
CA HIS A 244 13.74 -10.02 5.63
C HIS A 244 13.17 -10.48 4.29
N ILE A 245 12.58 -9.54 3.55
CA ILE A 245 12.02 -9.79 2.23
C ILE A 245 12.97 -9.18 1.21
N ILE A 246 13.40 -9.99 0.25
CA ILE A 246 14.09 -9.54 -0.95
C ILE A 246 13.25 -9.86 -2.17
N HIS A 247 13.57 -9.24 -3.31
CA HIS A 247 12.77 -9.34 -4.53
C HIS A 247 11.31 -8.91 -4.34
N MET A 248 11.05 -8.02 -3.38
CA MET A 248 9.71 -7.46 -3.20
C MET A 248 9.30 -6.73 -4.48
N LEU A 249 8.11 -7.05 -4.98
CA LEU A 249 7.61 -6.48 -6.22
C LEU A 249 7.29 -5.00 -6.00
N GLY A 250 7.85 -4.17 -6.86
CA GLY A 250 7.56 -2.75 -7.00
C GLY A 250 7.41 -2.39 -8.47
N SER A 251 7.42 -1.10 -8.76
CA SER A 251 7.24 -0.61 -10.13
C SER A 251 8.15 0.58 -10.43
N GLU A 252 8.69 0.57 -11.63
CA GLU A 252 9.60 1.59 -12.13
C GLU A 252 9.04 2.23 -13.40
N GLN A 253 9.11 3.56 -13.49
CA GLN A 253 8.77 4.29 -14.71
C GLN A 253 9.94 4.23 -15.70
N LEU A 254 9.76 3.52 -16.81
CA LEU A 254 10.73 3.42 -17.91
C LEU A 254 10.65 4.59 -18.90
N ASN A 255 9.53 5.32 -18.91
CA ASN A 255 9.35 6.49 -19.77
C ASN A 255 9.06 7.78 -18.97
N PRO A 256 9.98 8.21 -18.08
CA PRO A 256 9.77 9.41 -17.27
C PRO A 256 9.82 10.68 -18.11
N ALA A 257 9.15 11.74 -17.64
CA ALA A 257 9.28 13.07 -18.23
C ALA A 257 10.54 13.78 -17.72
N SER A 258 11.29 14.39 -18.64
CA SER A 258 12.43 15.24 -18.27
C SER A 258 11.96 16.64 -17.90
N TYR A 259 12.48 17.18 -16.80
CA TYR A 259 12.26 18.58 -16.44
C TYR A 259 13.18 19.49 -17.24
N PHE A 260 12.57 20.49 -17.88
CA PHE A 260 13.23 21.58 -18.58
C PHE A 260 13.02 22.87 -17.80
N PRO A 261 14.09 23.49 -17.25
CA PRO A 261 13.99 24.69 -16.44
C PRO A 261 13.66 25.93 -17.28
N GLY A 262 13.03 26.92 -16.65
CA GLY A 262 12.84 28.25 -17.24
C GLY A 262 11.77 28.34 -18.33
N THR A 263 11.96 29.30 -19.24
CA THR A 263 11.10 29.57 -20.38
C THR A 263 11.86 29.27 -21.69
N PRO A 264 11.15 28.99 -22.80
CA PRO A 264 11.77 28.76 -24.09
C PRO A 264 12.66 29.92 -24.55
N ASP A 265 13.71 29.61 -25.32
CA ASP A 265 14.55 30.61 -25.98
C ASP A 265 13.76 31.40 -27.06
N ALA A 266 14.44 32.35 -27.73
CA ALA A 266 13.82 33.15 -28.79
C ALA A 266 13.26 32.32 -29.98
N ASN A 267 13.75 31.09 -30.17
CA ASN A 267 13.29 30.15 -31.19
C ASN A 267 12.21 29.19 -30.68
N GLY A 268 11.82 29.31 -29.40
CA GLY A 268 10.88 28.45 -28.72
C GLY A 268 11.46 27.15 -28.21
N ASN A 269 12.79 27.03 -28.08
CA ASN A 269 13.45 25.80 -27.63
C ASN A 269 13.72 25.80 -26.13
N CYS A 270 13.56 24.63 -25.53
CA CYS A 270 13.92 24.31 -24.16
C CYS A 270 15.01 23.25 -24.17
N PHE A 271 16.06 23.42 -23.35
CA PHE A 271 17.20 22.51 -23.30
C PHE A 271 17.36 21.91 -21.90
N ALA A 272 17.46 20.59 -21.82
CA ALA A 272 17.76 19.88 -20.57
C ALA A 272 18.23 18.46 -20.86
N GLN A 273 19.17 17.95 -20.06
CA GLN A 273 19.61 16.54 -20.08
C GLN A 273 20.03 16.04 -21.48
N GLY A 274 20.57 16.93 -22.33
CA GLY A 274 20.97 16.61 -23.71
C GLY A 274 19.82 16.59 -24.73
N TYR A 275 18.59 16.88 -24.33
CA TYR A 275 17.42 16.96 -25.20
C TYR A 275 17.05 18.41 -25.54
N THR A 276 16.45 18.58 -26.71
CA THR A 276 15.77 19.82 -27.12
C THR A 276 14.27 19.55 -27.19
N PHE A 277 13.47 20.37 -26.50
CA PHE A 277 12.01 20.28 -26.51
C PHE A 277 11.42 21.62 -26.94
N LYS A 278 10.42 21.59 -27.81
CA LYS A 278 9.70 22.78 -28.26
C LYS A 278 8.25 22.73 -27.77
N PRO A 279 7.88 23.45 -26.70
CA PRO A 279 6.50 23.49 -26.25
C PRO A 279 5.60 24.14 -27.31
N THR A 280 4.30 23.83 -27.23
CA THR A 280 3.30 24.47 -28.08
C THR A 280 3.35 26.00 -27.89
N PRO A 281 3.43 26.79 -28.97
CA PRO A 281 3.42 28.25 -28.87
C PRO A 281 2.19 28.74 -28.11
N PRO A 282 2.31 29.81 -27.29
CA PRO A 282 1.15 30.43 -26.68
C PRO A 282 0.18 30.96 -27.75
N LEU A 283 -1.10 31.00 -27.42
CA LEU A 283 -2.08 31.74 -28.23
C LEU A 283 -1.70 33.23 -28.28
N PRO A 284 -2.05 33.97 -29.35
CA PRO A 284 -1.75 35.39 -29.46
C PRO A 284 -2.22 36.18 -28.22
N GLY A 285 -1.32 36.98 -27.65
CA GLY A 285 -1.59 37.79 -26.45
C GLY A 285 -1.44 37.06 -25.10
N GLN A 286 -1.09 35.77 -25.11
CA GLN A 286 -0.80 35.01 -23.87
C GLN A 286 0.71 35.03 -23.54
N PRO A 287 1.08 35.01 -22.25
CA PRO A 287 2.48 34.93 -21.85
C PRO A 287 3.11 33.62 -22.31
N VAL A 288 4.41 33.65 -22.57
CA VAL A 288 5.18 32.44 -22.94
C VAL A 288 5.12 31.44 -21.78
N PRO A 289 4.61 30.21 -22.00
CA PRO A 289 4.49 29.24 -20.93
C PRO A 289 5.88 28.73 -20.50
N PRO A 290 6.03 28.30 -19.23
CA PRO A 290 7.24 27.62 -18.78
C PRO A 290 7.54 26.39 -19.64
N CYS A 291 8.83 26.06 -19.78
CA CYS A 291 9.29 24.90 -20.53
C CYS A 291 8.67 23.58 -20.01
N SER A 292 8.38 23.48 -18.72
CA SER A 292 7.78 22.30 -18.10
C SER A 292 6.51 22.64 -17.32
N THR A 293 5.40 22.06 -17.76
CA THR A 293 4.09 22.15 -17.11
C THR A 293 3.50 20.74 -16.95
N THR A 294 2.41 20.59 -16.19
CA THR A 294 1.65 19.33 -16.15
C THR A 294 1.00 19.01 -17.49
N GLY A 295 0.58 20.03 -18.24
CA GLY A 295 -0.10 19.86 -19.54
C GLY A 295 0.81 19.34 -20.67
N ASN A 296 2.13 19.59 -20.60
CA ASN A 296 3.09 19.14 -21.62
C ASN A 296 3.93 17.91 -21.19
N THR A 297 3.48 17.18 -20.17
CA THR A 297 4.20 16.05 -19.58
C THR A 297 4.54 14.97 -20.61
N ASN A 298 3.57 14.56 -21.43
CA ASN A 298 3.75 13.44 -22.36
C ASN A 298 4.74 13.77 -23.49
N GLN A 299 4.80 15.03 -23.93
CA GLN A 299 5.73 15.48 -24.95
C GLN A 299 7.18 15.54 -24.44
N ARG A 300 7.37 15.68 -23.12
CA ARG A 300 8.67 15.69 -22.44
C ARG A 300 9.14 14.32 -21.98
N ARG A 301 8.36 13.26 -22.22
CA ARG A 301 8.76 11.89 -21.87
C ARG A 301 9.93 11.42 -22.72
N ARG A 302 10.82 10.59 -22.12
CA ARG A 302 12.01 10.06 -22.79
C ARG A 302 11.74 9.52 -24.20
N LEU A 303 10.71 8.69 -24.36
CA LEU A 303 10.33 8.10 -25.65
C LEU A 303 9.82 9.14 -26.65
N SER A 304 9.16 10.20 -26.20
CA SER A 304 8.75 11.33 -27.04
C SER A 304 9.93 12.19 -27.48
N LEU A 305 10.95 12.34 -26.63
CA LEU A 305 12.15 13.11 -26.92
C LEU A 305 13.10 12.39 -27.88
N ILE A 306 13.21 11.06 -27.79
CA ILE A 306 14.13 10.28 -28.65
C ILE A 306 13.50 9.77 -29.95
N ASP A 307 12.19 9.51 -29.96
CA ASP A 307 11.49 8.92 -31.10
C ASP A 307 9.97 9.19 -31.02
N LEU A 308 9.59 10.44 -31.27
CA LEU A 308 8.18 10.84 -31.27
C LEU A 308 7.34 10.05 -32.29
N GLN A 309 7.86 9.86 -33.51
CA GLN A 309 7.07 9.36 -34.63
C GLN A 309 6.79 7.86 -34.58
N ASN A 310 7.68 7.04 -34.03
CA ASN A 310 7.46 5.58 -34.05
C ASN A 310 7.07 5.01 -32.69
N THR A 311 7.38 5.70 -31.60
CA THR A 311 7.14 5.18 -30.24
C THR A 311 6.43 6.22 -29.35
N GLY A 312 7.00 7.42 -29.21
CA GLY A 312 6.58 8.43 -28.24
C GLY A 312 5.15 8.96 -28.42
N GLN A 313 4.67 9.08 -29.66
CA GLN A 313 3.29 9.51 -29.93
C GLN A 313 2.23 8.55 -29.37
N ASN A 314 2.58 7.28 -29.17
CA ASN A 314 1.66 6.26 -28.66
C ASN A 314 1.86 5.96 -27.18
N VAL A 315 3.00 6.29 -26.58
CA VAL A 315 3.39 5.83 -25.24
C VAL A 315 3.49 7.01 -24.27
N ALA A 316 2.57 7.08 -23.31
CA ALA A 316 2.66 7.95 -22.14
C ALA A 316 3.45 7.26 -21.02
N ASN A 317 2.81 6.88 -19.92
CA ASN A 317 3.45 6.08 -18.89
C ASN A 317 3.84 4.72 -19.47
N LEU A 318 5.08 4.32 -19.25
CA LEU A 318 5.53 2.96 -19.47
C LEU A 318 6.15 2.50 -18.16
N VAL A 319 5.42 1.68 -17.42
CA VAL A 319 5.85 1.18 -16.12
C VAL A 319 6.20 -0.30 -16.25
N THR A 320 7.29 -0.72 -15.64
CA THR A 320 7.60 -2.14 -15.48
C THR A 320 7.42 -2.56 -14.04
N VAL A 321 6.90 -3.76 -13.83
CA VAL A 321 7.04 -4.43 -12.54
C VAL A 321 8.49 -4.86 -12.39
N GLU A 322 9.06 -4.57 -11.24
CA GLU A 322 10.41 -4.95 -10.88
C GLU A 322 10.41 -5.74 -9.56
N SER A 323 11.34 -6.67 -9.43
CA SER A 323 11.56 -7.42 -8.19
C SER A 323 12.82 -6.93 -7.49
N GLY A 324 12.94 -5.60 -7.33
CA GLY A 324 14.12 -4.94 -6.74
C GLY A 324 13.95 -4.54 -5.27
N GLY A 325 12.73 -4.56 -4.74
CA GLY A 325 12.41 -4.05 -3.41
C GLY A 325 12.94 -4.92 -2.27
N LYS A 326 13.22 -4.27 -1.13
CA LYS A 326 13.67 -4.91 0.10
C LYS A 326 12.87 -4.42 1.30
N SER A 327 12.37 -5.34 2.11
CA SER A 327 11.71 -5.04 3.38
C SER A 327 12.38 -5.77 4.54
N SER A 328 12.31 -5.19 5.74
CA SER A 328 12.86 -5.78 6.96
C SER A 328 11.95 -5.49 8.14
N TYR A 329 11.59 -6.53 8.87
CA TYR A 329 10.82 -6.46 10.11
C TYR A 329 11.63 -7.09 11.24
N ASN A 330 11.67 -6.43 12.39
CA ASN A 330 12.22 -6.96 13.63
C ASN A 330 11.19 -6.75 14.73
N GLY A 331 10.92 -7.80 15.50
CA GLY A 331 9.97 -7.75 16.59
C GLY A 331 10.50 -8.46 17.83
N MET A 332 10.22 -7.91 19.00
CA MET A 332 10.46 -8.55 20.29
C MET A 332 9.14 -8.62 21.05
N LEU A 333 8.73 -9.84 21.40
CA LEU A 333 7.52 -10.13 22.16
C LEU A 333 7.94 -10.63 23.53
N LEU A 334 7.54 -9.92 24.57
CA LEU A 334 7.68 -10.32 25.96
C LEU A 334 6.30 -10.64 26.51
N GLU A 335 6.20 -11.77 27.20
CA GLU A 335 4.95 -12.20 27.81
C GLU A 335 5.20 -12.67 29.24
N VAL A 336 4.34 -12.23 30.15
CA VAL A 336 4.29 -12.68 31.54
C VAL A 336 2.87 -13.13 31.83
N ARG A 337 2.72 -14.38 32.27
CA ARG A 337 1.46 -14.93 32.76
C ARG A 337 1.64 -15.39 34.20
N LYS A 338 0.70 -15.00 35.04
CA LYS A 338 0.53 -15.55 36.39
C LYS A 338 -0.85 -16.15 36.51
N ARG A 339 -0.93 -17.44 36.84
CA ARG A 339 -2.16 -18.09 37.29
C ARG A 339 -2.05 -18.33 38.77
N ALA A 340 -2.20 -17.28 39.57
CA ALA A 340 -2.15 -17.44 41.02
C ALA A 340 -3.38 -18.24 41.44
N GLY A 341 -3.17 -19.32 42.19
CA GLY A 341 -4.27 -19.96 42.91
C GLY A 341 -5.05 -18.93 43.73
N LYS A 342 -6.37 -19.15 43.91
CA LYS A 342 -7.31 -18.28 44.66
C LYS A 342 -7.84 -17.05 43.88
N GLY A 343 -8.11 -17.20 42.58
CA GLY A 343 -8.92 -16.23 41.83
C GLY A 343 -8.17 -15.05 41.24
N VAL A 344 -6.83 -15.08 41.14
CA VAL A 344 -6.05 -13.99 40.53
C VAL A 344 -5.30 -14.50 39.31
N THR A 345 -5.67 -13.98 38.14
CA THR A 345 -4.95 -14.23 36.88
C THR A 345 -4.40 -12.92 36.35
N LEU A 346 -3.11 -12.89 36.03
CA LEU A 346 -2.44 -11.73 35.43
C LEU A 346 -1.85 -12.13 34.08
N GLY A 347 -2.05 -11.31 33.07
CA GLY A 347 -1.36 -11.38 31.79
C GLY A 347 -0.77 -10.02 31.46
N ALA A 348 0.48 -9.99 31.00
CA ALA A 348 1.13 -8.80 30.48
C ALA A 348 1.91 -9.16 29.21
N ASN A 349 1.68 -8.41 28.14
CA ASN A 349 2.27 -8.63 26.83
C ASN A 349 2.90 -7.31 26.36
N TYR A 350 4.17 -7.34 25.98
CA TYR A 350 4.85 -6.20 25.38
C TYR A 350 5.39 -6.61 24.03
N THR A 351 5.12 -5.82 22.99
CA THR A 351 5.68 -6.00 21.66
C THR A 351 6.41 -4.73 21.26
N TRP A 352 7.69 -4.87 20.95
CA TRP A 352 8.43 -3.88 20.18
C TRP A 352 8.44 -4.34 18.72
N SER A 353 8.15 -3.45 17.78
CA SER A 353 8.31 -3.72 16.34
C SER A 353 9.12 -2.63 15.66
N HIS A 354 9.85 -3.00 14.62
CA HIS A 354 10.46 -2.08 13.70
C HIS A 354 10.42 -2.66 12.31
N CYS A 355 9.71 -1.98 11.42
CA CYS A 355 9.52 -2.41 10.05
C CYS A 355 9.95 -1.30 9.08
N LEU A 356 10.78 -1.65 8.11
CA LEU A 356 11.22 -0.75 7.04
C LEU A 356 10.89 -1.37 5.70
N ALA A 357 10.25 -0.60 4.82
CA ALA A 357 9.79 -1.05 3.52
C ALA A 357 10.06 0.04 2.45
N PRO A 358 10.08 -0.32 1.15
CA PRO A 358 10.22 0.65 0.08
C PRO A 358 8.99 1.57 0.00
N PHE A 359 9.11 2.67 -0.76
CA PHE A 359 8.02 3.63 -1.00
C PHE A 359 6.72 2.93 -1.41
N GLN A 360 6.81 1.99 -2.35
CA GLN A 360 5.72 1.15 -2.80
C GLN A 360 5.68 -0.14 -2.00
N SER A 361 5.13 -0.08 -0.81
CA SER A 361 4.86 -1.28 0.00
C SER A 361 3.39 -1.64 -0.09
N ASN A 362 3.10 -2.88 -0.49
CA ASN A 362 1.75 -3.42 -0.70
C ASN A 362 0.96 -3.64 0.62
N GLU A 363 1.31 -2.93 1.69
CA GLU A 363 0.65 -3.05 3.00
C GLU A 363 -0.77 -2.46 3.01
N GLY A 364 -1.12 -1.64 2.02
CA GLY A 364 -2.46 -1.06 1.83
C GLY A 364 -3.29 -1.71 0.71
N GLY A 365 -2.83 -2.83 0.13
CA GLY A 365 -3.48 -3.44 -1.04
C GLY A 365 -3.27 -2.68 -2.35
N ASP A 366 -2.26 -1.80 -2.40
CA ASP A 366 -1.94 -1.02 -3.60
C ASP A 366 -1.33 -1.93 -4.67
N THR A 367 -1.99 -1.97 -5.82
CA THR A 367 -1.63 -2.84 -6.94
C THR A 367 -0.20 -2.52 -7.38
N GLY A 368 0.77 -3.41 -7.10
CA GLY A 368 2.22 -3.16 -7.23
C GLY A 368 2.77 -2.94 -8.65
N ALA A 369 1.95 -2.45 -9.57
CA ALA A 369 2.26 -2.14 -10.95
C ALA A 369 1.40 -0.99 -11.52
N ASN A 370 0.70 -0.23 -10.67
CA ASN A 370 -0.21 0.82 -11.15
C ASN A 370 0.60 1.87 -11.94
N PRO A 371 0.38 2.00 -13.27
CA PRO A 371 1.11 2.98 -14.06
C PRO A 371 0.81 4.43 -13.64
N ALA A 372 -0.25 4.65 -12.84
CA ALA A 372 -0.57 5.94 -12.26
C ALA A 372 0.22 6.28 -10.98
N ILE A 373 0.87 5.30 -10.34
CA ILE A 373 1.58 5.51 -9.06
C ILE A 373 2.96 4.82 -9.08
N PRO A 374 3.87 5.09 -10.06
CA PRO A 374 5.21 4.49 -10.05
C PRO A 374 6.10 5.09 -8.94
N ASN A 375 7.22 4.42 -8.62
CA ASN A 375 8.19 4.96 -7.67
C ASN A 375 8.72 6.32 -8.18
N PRO A 376 8.58 7.43 -7.40
CA PRO A 376 9.05 8.75 -7.85
C PRO A 376 10.57 8.82 -7.99
N TYR A 377 11.32 7.98 -7.26
CA TYR A 377 12.78 7.97 -7.23
C TYR A 377 13.34 7.13 -8.39
N ILE A 378 13.20 7.64 -9.61
CA ILE A 378 13.65 6.99 -10.86
C ILE A 378 15.14 6.63 -10.75
N GLY A 379 15.49 5.37 -11.05
CA GLY A 379 16.86 4.85 -10.96
C GLY A 379 17.39 4.65 -9.54
N ASN A 380 16.63 4.99 -8.50
CA ASN A 380 17.00 4.78 -7.10
C ASN A 380 15.91 3.96 -6.36
N ARG A 381 16.08 2.64 -6.41
CA ARG A 381 15.15 1.66 -5.80
C ARG A 381 15.00 1.78 -4.29
N ASP A 382 16.04 2.25 -3.61
CA ASP A 382 16.02 2.47 -2.15
C ASP A 382 15.52 3.89 -1.80
N GLY A 383 15.25 4.73 -2.81
CA GLY A 383 14.64 6.04 -2.65
C GLY A 383 13.26 5.93 -2.03
N GLY A 384 12.99 6.76 -1.01
CA GLY A 384 11.71 6.74 -0.29
C GLY A 384 11.53 5.54 0.63
N ARG A 385 12.59 4.80 0.97
CA ARG A 385 12.51 3.78 2.02
C ARG A 385 12.15 4.42 3.36
N GLY A 386 11.19 3.82 4.07
CA GLY A 386 10.60 4.38 5.28
C GLY A 386 10.05 3.32 6.21
N ASN A 387 9.44 3.74 7.33
CA ASN A 387 8.74 2.80 8.22
C ASN A 387 7.58 2.13 7.49
N CYS A 388 7.13 0.97 7.95
CA CYS A 388 5.92 0.32 7.44
C CYS A 388 4.65 1.04 7.94
N LEU A 389 3.54 0.90 7.21
CA LEU A 389 2.25 1.48 7.60
C LEU A 389 1.71 0.79 8.86
N SER A 390 1.86 -0.54 8.92
CA SER A 390 1.45 -1.34 10.07
C SER A 390 2.47 -1.31 11.22
N ASP A 391 3.56 -0.57 11.11
CA ASP A 391 4.55 -0.49 12.20
C ASP A 391 3.94 0.22 13.41
N ARG A 392 3.97 -0.46 14.56
CA ARG A 392 3.58 0.08 15.86
C ARG A 392 4.73 -0.17 16.81
N ARG A 393 5.63 0.82 16.89
CA ARG A 393 6.93 0.75 17.57
C ARG A 393 6.86 0.10 18.94
N GLN A 394 5.84 0.43 19.74
CA GLN A 394 5.58 -0.19 21.02
C GLN A 394 4.09 -0.47 21.20
N LEU A 395 3.79 -1.69 21.62
CA LEU A 395 2.46 -2.15 22.02
C LEU A 395 2.59 -2.82 23.39
N PHE A 396 1.75 -2.42 24.33
CA PHE A 396 1.69 -3.01 25.66
C PHE A 396 0.24 -3.34 26.01
N HIS A 397 0.00 -4.54 26.54
CA HIS A 397 -1.30 -4.96 27.04
C HIS A 397 -1.14 -5.58 28.42
N PHE A 398 -1.99 -5.16 29.36
CA PHE A 398 -2.07 -5.72 30.70
C PHE A 398 -3.51 -6.12 31.02
N THR A 399 -3.71 -7.39 31.33
CA THR A 399 -5.03 -8.00 31.51
C THR A 399 -5.16 -8.73 32.85
N PRO A 400 -5.38 -8.00 33.97
CA PRO A 400 -5.65 -8.64 35.25
C PRO A 400 -7.12 -9.09 35.35
N VAL A 401 -7.33 -10.27 35.91
CA VAL A 401 -8.63 -10.81 36.30
C VAL A 401 -8.57 -11.18 37.78
N LEU A 402 -9.43 -10.54 38.57
CA LEU A 402 -9.52 -10.70 40.02
C LEU A 402 -10.90 -11.24 40.39
N GLU A 403 -10.92 -12.36 41.08
CA GLU A 403 -12.14 -12.96 41.63
C GLU A 403 -12.12 -12.91 43.14
N THR A 404 -13.25 -12.54 43.74
CA THR A 404 -13.35 -12.54 45.19
C THR A 404 -13.47 -13.97 45.74
N PRO A 405 -12.87 -14.25 46.91
CA PRO A 405 -13.00 -15.55 47.53
C PRO A 405 -14.43 -15.80 48.02
N ASN A 406 -14.73 -17.07 48.27
CA ASN A 406 -15.93 -17.46 49.00
C ASN A 406 -15.73 -17.18 50.49
N PHE A 407 -16.29 -16.08 50.97
CA PHE A 407 -16.22 -15.72 52.37
C PHE A 407 -17.09 -16.66 53.21
N GLN A 408 -16.61 -17.04 54.40
CA GLN A 408 -17.32 -17.96 55.29
C GLN A 408 -18.45 -17.29 56.07
N ARG A 409 -18.30 -15.99 56.41
CA ARG A 409 -19.33 -15.24 57.14
C ARG A 409 -20.56 -15.03 56.25
N PRO A 410 -21.79 -15.36 56.68
CA PRO A 410 -22.98 -15.35 55.83
C PRO A 410 -23.26 -14.00 55.16
N MET A 411 -23.19 -12.90 55.92
CA MET A 411 -23.40 -11.56 55.40
C MET A 411 -22.29 -11.13 54.43
N LEU A 412 -21.04 -11.46 54.77
CA LEU A 412 -19.89 -11.15 53.93
C LEU A 412 -19.92 -11.97 52.62
N ARG A 413 -20.35 -13.24 52.67
CA ARG A 413 -20.56 -14.08 51.48
C ARG A 413 -21.63 -13.49 50.56
N ARG A 414 -22.73 -12.99 51.13
CA ARG A 414 -23.83 -12.38 50.37
C ARG A 414 -23.49 -11.06 49.71
N ILE A 415 -22.50 -10.31 50.20
CA ILE A 415 -22.16 -8.98 49.66
C ILE A 415 -20.83 -9.00 48.90
N ALA A 416 -19.83 -9.75 49.37
CA ALA A 416 -18.46 -9.68 48.88
C ALA A 416 -18.01 -10.90 48.06
N SER A 417 -18.75 -12.02 48.04
CA SER A 417 -18.41 -13.16 47.17
C SER A 417 -19.07 -13.10 45.79
N GLY A 418 -18.47 -13.81 44.83
CA GLY A 418 -18.99 -13.98 43.47
C GLY A 418 -18.73 -12.80 42.54
N TRP A 419 -17.84 -11.87 42.93
CA TRP A 419 -17.40 -10.77 42.09
C TRP A 419 -16.19 -11.18 41.27
N ARG A 420 -16.17 -10.75 40.01
CA ARG A 420 -15.04 -10.85 39.10
C ARG A 420 -14.82 -9.48 38.47
N LEU A 421 -13.63 -8.92 38.67
CA LEU A 421 -13.16 -7.72 37.98
C LEU A 421 -12.18 -8.15 36.90
N SER A 422 -12.49 -7.83 35.65
CA SER A 422 -11.59 -8.01 34.51
C SER A 422 -11.22 -6.64 33.96
N THR A 423 -9.95 -6.43 33.71
CA THR A 423 -9.45 -5.16 33.18
C THR A 423 -8.57 -5.43 31.97
N ILE A 424 -8.58 -4.51 31.01
CA ILE A 424 -7.64 -4.48 29.89
C ILE A 424 -7.10 -3.07 29.84
N TYR A 425 -5.78 -2.95 30.03
CA TYR A 425 -5.05 -1.72 29.77
C TYR A 425 -4.17 -1.95 28.53
N GLY A 426 -4.38 -1.17 27.49
CA GLY A 426 -3.56 -1.17 26.30
C GLY A 426 -2.83 0.16 26.12
N TYR A 427 -1.64 0.12 25.56
CA TYR A 427 -0.88 1.27 25.12
C TYR A 427 -0.28 0.99 23.74
N SER A 428 -0.41 1.94 22.83
CA SER A 428 0.15 1.87 21.49
C SER A 428 0.81 3.19 21.13
N THR A 429 2.02 3.11 20.57
CA THR A 429 2.56 4.23 19.79
C THR A 429 1.68 4.48 18.56
N GLY A 430 1.67 5.71 18.06
CA GLY A 430 0.95 6.05 16.83
C GLY A 430 1.59 5.44 15.59
N GLU A 431 0.87 5.53 14.48
CA GLU A 431 1.34 5.09 13.18
C GLU A 431 2.27 6.08 12.51
N TYR A 432 3.02 5.63 11.51
CA TYR A 432 3.97 6.50 10.81
C TYR A 432 3.34 7.14 9.56
N LEU A 433 3.44 8.47 9.52
CA LEU A 433 2.88 9.35 8.50
C LEU A 433 3.96 9.85 7.54
N THR A 434 3.58 9.97 6.27
CA THR A 434 4.39 10.64 5.22
C THR A 434 3.93 12.08 5.08
N ILE A 435 4.86 13.02 5.18
CA ILE A 435 4.58 14.44 4.91
C ILE A 435 4.72 14.69 3.42
N THR A 436 3.72 15.30 2.80
CA THR A 436 3.66 15.47 1.34
C THR A 436 3.59 16.95 0.97
N ALA A 437 4.15 17.26 -0.20
CA ALA A 437 4.13 18.61 -0.77
C ALA A 437 2.80 18.99 -1.44
N THR A 438 1.88 18.04 -1.64
CA THR A 438 1.10 17.99 -2.88
C THR A 438 -0.39 18.23 -2.73
N GLY A 439 -0.83 19.47 -2.94
CA GLY A 439 -2.23 19.84 -3.27
C GLY A 439 -2.62 19.54 -4.71
N GLY A 440 -2.23 18.37 -5.22
CA GLY A 440 -2.51 17.93 -6.59
C GLY A 440 -1.48 18.33 -7.68
N ASN A 441 -0.32 18.89 -7.33
CA ASN A 441 0.71 19.34 -8.29
C ASN A 441 1.98 18.48 -8.34
N ASP A 442 2.34 17.93 -9.50
CA ASP A 442 3.66 17.29 -9.73
C ASP A 442 4.78 18.35 -9.73
N PHE A 443 5.44 18.57 -8.58
CA PHE A 443 6.54 19.53 -8.44
C PHE A 443 7.81 19.07 -9.15
N ALA A 444 8.12 17.77 -9.12
CA ALA A 444 9.25 17.21 -9.86
C ALA A 444 9.08 17.31 -11.38
N ARG A 445 7.85 17.52 -11.87
CA ARG A 445 7.47 17.60 -13.31
C ARG A 445 7.94 16.38 -14.10
N ASN A 446 8.06 15.23 -13.43
CA ASN A 446 8.60 14.00 -13.98
C ASN A 446 7.52 13.05 -14.51
N GLY A 447 6.23 13.43 -14.39
CA GLY A 447 5.11 12.69 -14.94
C GLY A 447 4.77 11.42 -14.16
N THR A 448 5.27 11.29 -12.92
CA THR A 448 4.87 10.22 -11.99
C THR A 448 3.50 10.48 -11.35
N ASN A 449 2.96 11.70 -11.51
CA ASN A 449 1.59 12.11 -11.20
C ASN A 449 1.10 11.72 -9.79
N LEU A 450 2.01 11.74 -8.82
CA LEU A 450 1.72 11.40 -7.42
C LEU A 450 1.18 12.63 -6.68
N THR A 451 0.02 12.49 -6.05
CA THR A 451 -0.50 13.41 -5.01
C THR A 451 0.27 13.32 -3.69
N GLY A 452 1.36 12.54 -3.64
CA GLY A 452 2.15 12.26 -2.44
C GLY A 452 3.65 12.48 -2.60
N GLN A 453 4.07 13.41 -3.46
CA GLN A 453 5.49 13.77 -3.56
C GLN A 453 6.02 14.29 -2.20
N PRO A 454 7.25 13.92 -1.82
CA PRO A 454 7.82 14.34 -0.55
C PRO A 454 7.88 15.87 -0.45
N ALA A 455 7.50 16.40 0.71
CA ALA A 455 7.76 17.79 1.11
C ALA A 455 9.27 18.08 1.23
N GLN A 456 9.65 19.36 1.23
CA GLN A 456 11.02 19.81 1.48
C GLN A 456 11.14 20.33 2.93
N TYR A 457 11.99 19.69 3.72
CA TYR A 457 12.41 20.19 5.04
C TYR A 457 13.45 21.30 4.89
N LEU A 458 13.27 22.37 5.65
CA LEU A 458 14.28 23.41 5.85
C LEU A 458 15.46 22.84 6.67
N ALA A 459 16.67 23.36 6.46
CA ALA A 459 17.88 22.83 7.09
C ALA A 459 17.79 22.90 8.62
N GLY A 460 17.79 21.73 9.28
CA GLY A 460 17.74 21.61 10.75
C GLY A 460 16.34 21.33 11.31
N ASP A 461 15.29 21.56 10.54
CA ASP A 461 13.92 21.35 10.99
C ASP A 461 13.36 19.99 10.57
N ARG A 462 12.74 19.28 11.50
CA ARG A 462 12.03 18.02 11.24
C ARG A 462 10.69 18.02 11.94
N ILE A 463 9.65 17.61 11.21
CA ILE A 463 8.32 17.38 11.78
C ILE A 463 8.39 16.12 12.66
N ASN A 464 7.87 16.22 13.88
CA ASN A 464 7.78 15.12 14.83
C ASN A 464 6.32 14.97 15.31
N SER A 465 6.08 14.06 16.27
CA SER A 465 4.73 13.80 16.79
C SER A 465 4.07 15.03 17.43
N ALA A 466 4.82 16.02 17.92
CA ALA A 466 4.27 17.25 18.48
C ALA A 466 3.66 18.17 17.42
N ALA A 467 4.03 18.02 16.14
CA ALA A 467 3.36 18.74 15.06
C ALA A 467 1.88 18.33 14.90
N PHE A 468 1.52 17.15 15.41
CA PHE A 468 0.16 16.60 15.40
C PHE A 468 -0.60 16.84 16.70
N SER A 469 -0.05 17.63 17.63
CA SER A 469 -0.74 18.03 18.87
C SER A 469 -1.29 19.46 18.84
N CYS A 470 -1.16 20.20 17.73
CA CYS A 470 -1.83 21.49 17.55
C CYS A 470 -3.35 21.26 17.41
N THR A 471 -4.12 21.70 18.41
CA THR A 471 -5.59 21.65 18.42
C THR A 471 -6.26 22.82 17.68
N LEU A 472 -5.48 23.78 17.18
CA LEU A 472 -5.97 24.98 16.49
C LEU A 472 -5.28 25.15 15.14
N THR A 473 -6.05 25.60 14.15
CA THR A 473 -5.63 25.96 12.79
C THR A 473 -4.44 26.92 12.80
N GLY A 474 -3.44 26.67 11.94
CA GLY A 474 -2.39 27.65 11.64
C GLY A 474 -1.01 27.42 12.27
N CYS A 475 -0.66 26.20 12.67
CA CYS A 475 0.76 25.86 12.89
C CYS A 475 1.43 25.70 11.51
N PRO A 476 2.26 26.65 11.02
CA PRO A 476 2.93 26.48 9.73
C PRO A 476 3.92 25.33 9.89
N PRO A 477 3.82 24.26 9.08
CA PRO A 477 4.81 23.21 9.14
C PRO A 477 6.18 23.81 8.76
N PRO A 478 7.29 23.44 9.41
CA PRO A 478 8.64 23.91 9.08
C PRO A 478 9.15 23.23 7.80
N THR A 479 8.35 23.33 6.75
CA THR A 479 8.53 22.72 5.45
C THR A 479 8.12 23.71 4.40
N GLU A 480 8.87 23.73 3.31
CA GLU A 480 8.55 24.52 2.14
C GLU A 480 8.11 23.62 0.98
N LEU A 481 7.47 24.23 -0.01
CA LEU A 481 7.23 23.56 -1.28
C LEU A 481 8.57 23.29 -1.98
N PRO A 482 8.81 22.08 -2.51
CA PRO A 482 10.01 21.81 -3.29
C PRO A 482 10.10 22.71 -4.52
N THR A 483 11.32 23.07 -4.90
CA THR A 483 11.59 23.74 -6.19
C THR A 483 11.16 22.85 -7.35
N TYR A 484 10.57 23.43 -8.39
CA TYR A 484 10.18 22.67 -9.58
C TYR A 484 11.37 21.91 -10.20
N GLY A 485 11.12 20.65 -10.55
CA GLY A 485 12.13 19.74 -11.10
C GLY A 485 12.87 18.88 -10.07
N ILE A 486 12.63 19.11 -8.78
CA ILE A 486 13.30 18.39 -7.69
C ILE A 486 12.24 17.72 -6.80
N LEU A 487 12.51 16.48 -6.38
CA LEU A 487 11.73 15.82 -5.33
C LEU A 487 12.17 16.36 -3.97
N GLY A 488 11.21 16.66 -3.08
CA GLY A 488 11.53 17.05 -1.72
C GLY A 488 12.31 15.97 -0.94
N ASN A 489 12.94 16.38 0.15
CA ASN A 489 13.81 15.53 0.97
C ASN A 489 13.10 14.85 2.16
N SER A 490 11.80 15.01 2.33
CA SER A 490 11.09 14.36 3.44
C SER A 490 11.04 12.84 3.28
N GLY A 491 11.34 12.13 4.36
CA GLY A 491 11.29 10.67 4.38
C GLY A 491 9.86 10.16 4.30
N THR A 492 9.67 9.03 3.63
CA THR A 492 8.39 8.31 3.64
C THR A 492 8.14 7.73 5.02
N ARG A 493 6.92 7.89 5.55
CA ARG A 493 6.49 7.39 6.87
C ARG A 493 7.52 7.72 7.97
N ALA A 494 8.02 8.94 7.94
CA ALA A 494 9.09 9.40 8.84
C ALA A 494 8.56 9.92 10.17
N VAL A 495 7.29 10.34 10.23
CA VAL A 495 6.74 11.02 11.40
C VAL A 495 5.76 10.14 12.15
N ALA A 496 6.00 9.89 13.43
CA ALA A 496 5.04 9.16 14.25
C ALA A 496 3.85 10.05 14.61
N ALA A 497 2.64 9.55 14.40
CA ALA A 497 1.43 10.13 14.94
C ALA A 497 1.38 9.98 16.48
N PRO A 498 0.51 10.72 17.18
CA PRO A 498 0.39 10.60 18.62
C PRO A 498 -0.02 9.18 19.04
N GLY A 499 0.67 8.65 20.04
CA GLY A 499 0.28 7.40 20.69
C GLY A 499 -0.93 7.59 21.60
N HIS A 500 -1.53 6.49 22.02
CA HIS A 500 -2.67 6.50 22.93
C HIS A 500 -2.67 5.27 23.83
N PHE A 501 -3.50 5.33 24.86
CA PHE A 501 -3.80 4.20 25.72
C PHE A 501 -5.31 3.98 25.74
N ASP A 502 -5.70 2.73 25.99
CA ASP A 502 -7.07 2.33 26.25
C ASP A 502 -7.16 1.64 27.61
N PHE A 503 -8.24 1.92 28.33
CA PHE A 503 -8.48 1.34 29.63
C PHE A 503 -9.93 0.88 29.73
N ASN A 504 -10.13 -0.43 29.66
CA ASN A 504 -11.44 -1.06 29.66
C ASN A 504 -11.59 -1.92 30.91
N MET A 505 -12.78 -1.92 31.48
CA MET A 505 -13.10 -2.69 32.70
C MET A 505 -14.44 -3.39 32.54
N ALA A 506 -14.52 -4.61 33.08
CA ALA A 506 -15.75 -5.35 33.23
C ALA A 506 -15.86 -5.87 34.67
N LEU A 507 -16.91 -5.44 35.37
CA LEU A 507 -17.27 -5.92 36.69
C LEU A 507 -18.46 -6.86 36.56
N VAL A 508 -18.24 -8.13 36.89
CA VAL A 508 -19.25 -9.17 36.85
C VAL A 508 -19.52 -9.66 38.27
N ARG A 509 -20.78 -9.88 38.58
CA ARG A 509 -21.19 -10.54 39.82
C ARG A 509 -22.21 -11.63 39.55
N SER A 510 -21.92 -12.83 40.01
CA SER A 510 -22.85 -13.95 39.98
C SER A 510 -23.40 -14.24 41.38
N PHE A 511 -24.71 -14.16 41.55
CA PHE A 511 -25.39 -14.61 42.77
C PHE A 511 -26.32 -15.79 42.46
N ARG A 512 -26.23 -16.84 43.29
CA ARG A 512 -27.14 -17.97 43.25
C ARG A 512 -28.36 -17.65 44.13
N LEU A 513 -29.55 -17.72 43.56
CA LEU A 513 -30.82 -17.54 44.28
C LEU A 513 -31.32 -18.87 44.85
N LYS A 514 -31.26 -19.93 44.03
CA LYS A 514 -31.58 -21.33 44.37
C LYS A 514 -30.56 -22.26 43.70
N GLU A 515 -30.72 -23.57 43.87
CA GLU A 515 -29.80 -24.57 43.31
C GLU A 515 -29.70 -24.52 41.78
N SER A 516 -30.81 -24.29 41.06
CA SER A 516 -30.81 -24.11 39.60
C SER A 516 -30.77 -22.65 39.14
N GLN A 517 -31.10 -21.69 40.01
CA GLN A 517 -31.32 -20.29 39.63
C GLN A 517 -30.13 -19.39 39.95
N ARG A 518 -29.56 -18.76 38.92
CA ARG A 518 -28.45 -17.80 39.01
C ARG A 518 -28.79 -16.50 38.31
N VAL A 519 -28.47 -15.39 38.95
CA VAL A 519 -28.47 -14.08 38.29
C VAL A 519 -27.02 -13.61 38.16
N GLU A 520 -26.70 -13.08 36.98
CA GLU A 520 -25.42 -12.46 36.69
C GLU A 520 -25.63 -10.99 36.35
N PHE A 521 -25.01 -10.12 37.14
CA PHE A 521 -24.88 -8.71 36.86
C PHE A 521 -23.55 -8.48 36.14
N ARG A 522 -23.57 -7.75 35.03
CA ARG A 522 -22.37 -7.35 34.29
C ARG A 522 -22.42 -5.86 34.02
N TRP A 523 -21.36 -5.17 34.38
CA TRP A 523 -21.13 -3.77 34.07
C TRP A 523 -19.82 -3.66 33.30
N GLU A 524 -19.90 -3.17 32.06
CA GLU A 524 -18.74 -2.97 31.20
C GLU A 524 -18.55 -1.50 30.93
N VAL A 525 -17.32 -1.05 31.02
CA VAL A 525 -16.92 0.32 30.76
C VAL A 525 -15.74 0.27 29.80
N TYR A 526 -15.98 0.70 28.57
CA TYR A 526 -14.93 0.93 27.58
C TYR A 526 -14.43 2.36 27.72
N ASN A 527 -13.12 2.56 27.64
CA ASN A 527 -12.46 3.86 27.84
C ASN A 527 -12.86 4.52 29.18
N VAL A 528 -12.61 3.83 30.30
CA VAL A 528 -12.99 4.25 31.67
C VAL A 528 -12.58 5.69 32.00
N THR A 529 -11.38 6.08 31.57
CA THR A 529 -10.79 7.41 31.78
C THR A 529 -11.36 8.48 30.86
N ASN A 530 -12.18 8.10 29.87
CA ASN A 530 -12.65 8.98 28.80
C ASN A 530 -11.49 9.70 28.11
N SER A 531 -10.38 8.99 27.90
CA SER A 531 -9.18 9.53 27.28
C SER A 531 -9.38 9.71 25.78
N PHE A 532 -8.84 10.79 25.23
CA PHE A 532 -8.83 11.02 23.79
C PHE A 532 -7.94 9.99 23.11
N ARG A 533 -8.49 9.30 22.10
CA ARG A 533 -7.79 8.29 21.30
C ARG A 533 -7.82 8.74 19.83
N PRO A 534 -6.68 9.21 19.28
CA PRO A 534 -6.62 9.77 17.95
C PRO A 534 -6.87 8.69 16.90
N LEU A 535 -7.69 9.03 15.91
CA LEU A 535 -7.88 8.24 14.71
C LEU A 535 -7.38 9.08 13.52
N LEU A 536 -6.59 8.50 12.60
CA LEU A 536 -6.06 9.28 11.47
C LEU A 536 -6.97 9.25 10.25
N ALA A 537 -7.73 8.18 10.08
CA ALA A 537 -8.76 8.02 9.06
C ALA A 537 -9.87 7.07 9.51
N PRO A 538 -11.12 7.22 9.03
CA PRO A 538 -12.19 6.27 9.30
C PRO A 538 -11.85 4.84 8.83
N PRO A 539 -12.35 3.78 9.48
CA PRO A 539 -12.06 2.39 9.09
C PRO A 539 -12.46 2.04 7.65
N THR A 540 -13.36 2.80 7.05
CA THR A 540 -13.91 2.58 5.70
C THR A 540 -13.11 3.23 4.59
N THR A 541 -12.09 4.05 4.89
CA THR A 541 -11.29 4.71 3.85
C THR A 541 -10.07 3.85 3.48
N PRO A 542 -9.89 3.48 2.20
CA PRO A 542 -8.67 2.82 1.74
C PRO A 542 -7.44 3.69 2.06
N ILE A 543 -6.43 3.11 2.71
CA ILE A 543 -5.21 3.82 3.10
C ILE A 543 -4.09 3.44 2.12
N GLY A 544 -3.71 4.38 1.26
CA GLY A 544 -2.57 4.27 0.35
C GLY A 544 -1.69 5.53 0.39
N PRO A 545 -0.46 5.48 -0.15
CA PRO A 545 0.40 6.66 -0.24
C PRO A 545 -0.30 7.77 -1.03
N GLY A 546 -0.71 8.83 -0.33
CA GLY A 546 -1.43 9.96 -0.93
C GLY A 546 -2.95 9.87 -0.93
N MET A 547 -3.58 8.93 -0.20
CA MET A 547 -5.06 8.83 -0.12
C MET A 547 -5.68 9.61 1.06
N PHE A 548 -4.89 10.03 2.05
CA PHE A 548 -5.36 10.83 3.19
C PHE A 548 -5.89 12.23 2.80
N ASN A 549 -5.60 12.69 1.57
CA ASN A 549 -6.08 13.97 1.05
C ASN A 549 -7.50 13.93 0.45
N THR A 550 -8.08 12.74 0.26
CA THR A 550 -9.44 12.59 -0.31
C THR A 550 -10.53 12.52 0.75
N CYS A 551 -10.16 12.46 2.02
CA CYS A 551 -11.07 12.32 3.14
C CYS A 551 -11.17 13.64 3.91
N ASN A 552 -12.33 14.31 3.82
CA ASN A 552 -12.57 15.63 4.41
C ASN A 552 -12.40 15.69 5.95
N ASN A 553 -12.48 14.55 6.63
CA ASN A 553 -12.37 14.46 8.09
C ASN A 553 -11.07 13.80 8.58
N CYS A 554 -10.17 13.42 7.67
CA CYS A 554 -8.91 12.76 8.00
C CYS A 554 -7.82 13.77 8.40
N VAL A 555 -6.76 13.29 9.03
CA VAL A 555 -5.57 14.11 9.29
C VAL A 555 -4.86 14.41 7.98
N SER A 556 -4.73 15.69 7.64
CA SER A 556 -3.95 16.11 6.48
C SER A 556 -2.45 16.09 6.80
N THR A 557 -1.66 15.42 5.96
CA THR A 557 -0.19 15.46 5.98
C THR A 557 0.40 16.28 4.83
N GLU A 558 -0.46 17.00 4.11
CA GLU A 558 -0.11 17.85 2.98
C GLU A 558 0.18 19.27 3.47
N ILE A 559 1.38 19.78 3.19
CA ILE A 559 1.87 21.06 3.74
C ILE A 559 1.11 22.28 3.19
N THR A 560 0.44 22.14 2.05
CA THR A 560 -0.41 23.19 1.44
C THR A 560 -1.82 23.24 2.01
N ASN A 561 -2.22 22.24 2.80
CA ASN A 561 -3.55 22.18 3.38
C ASN A 561 -3.62 23.01 4.67
N PRO A 562 -4.58 23.94 4.82
CA PRO A 562 -4.73 24.74 6.04
C PRO A 562 -5.02 23.91 7.31
N ASN A 563 -5.44 22.66 7.15
CA ASN A 563 -5.73 21.71 8.22
C ASN A 563 -4.58 20.71 8.47
N PHE A 564 -3.37 21.00 7.96
CA PHE A 564 -2.19 20.17 8.21
C PHE A 564 -2.03 19.85 9.70
N GLY A 565 -1.85 18.56 10.02
CA GLY A 565 -1.56 18.09 11.38
C GLY A 565 -2.73 18.12 12.37
N VAL A 566 -3.91 18.61 11.99
CA VAL A 566 -5.07 18.72 12.90
C VAL A 566 -5.79 17.38 13.04
N LEU A 567 -5.89 16.88 14.28
CA LEU A 567 -6.69 15.71 14.63
C LEU A 567 -8.17 16.08 14.74
N ARG A 568 -8.99 15.55 13.82
CA ARG A 568 -10.43 15.91 13.70
C ARG A 568 -11.38 14.77 14.07
N ILE A 569 -10.86 13.56 14.24
CA ILE A 569 -11.64 12.36 14.56
C ILE A 569 -10.96 11.60 15.69
N SER A 570 -11.78 10.89 16.46
CA SER A 570 -11.34 10.05 17.57
C SER A 570 -12.03 8.69 17.52
N ASP A 571 -11.44 7.73 18.21
CA ASP A 571 -12.12 6.50 18.58
C ASP A 571 -13.28 6.75 19.54
N ASP A 572 -14.04 5.70 19.82
CA ASP A 572 -15.24 5.77 20.67
C ASP A 572 -14.97 6.47 22.01
N PRO A 573 -15.91 7.31 22.50
CA PRO A 573 -15.83 7.89 23.83
C PRO A 573 -16.03 6.81 24.91
N ARG A 574 -16.14 7.21 26.18
CA ARG A 574 -16.51 6.28 27.24
C ARG A 574 -17.90 5.69 26.98
N ILE A 575 -17.97 4.36 26.83
CA ILE A 575 -19.22 3.62 26.66
C ILE A 575 -19.43 2.75 27.89
N MET A 576 -20.61 2.85 28.51
CA MET A 576 -21.02 2.03 29.64
C MET A 576 -22.18 1.13 29.24
N GLN A 577 -22.06 -0.16 29.53
CA GLN A 577 -23.10 -1.15 29.26
C GLN A 577 -23.44 -1.92 30.54
N PHE A 578 -24.73 -2.12 30.76
CA PHE A 578 -25.26 -2.86 31.88
C PHE A 578 -26.06 -4.05 31.34
N ALA A 579 -25.79 -5.22 31.87
CA ALA A 579 -26.54 -6.42 31.55
C ALA A 579 -26.91 -7.17 32.83
N LEU A 580 -28.16 -7.64 32.86
CA LEU A 580 -28.65 -8.55 33.88
C LEU A 580 -29.09 -9.83 33.16
N LYS A 581 -28.43 -10.95 33.49
CA LYS A 581 -28.75 -12.26 32.93
C LYS A 581 -29.34 -13.15 34.02
N TYR A 582 -30.52 -13.68 33.80
CA TYR A 582 -31.14 -14.71 34.64
C TYR A 582 -30.99 -16.07 33.97
N LEU A 583 -30.48 -17.05 34.72
CA LEU A 583 -30.29 -18.44 34.34
C LEU A 583 -31.16 -19.29 35.27
N PHE A 584 -32.02 -20.15 34.72
CA PHE A 584 -33.01 -20.94 35.47
C PHE A 584 -32.82 -22.45 35.31
#